data_AF-I4B2T1-F1
#
_entry.id   AF-I4B2T1-F1
#
_cell.length_a   1.000
_cell.length_b   1.000
_cell.length_c   1.000
_cell.angle_alpha   90.00
_cell.angle_beta   90.00
_cell.angle_gamma   90.00
#
_symmetry.space_group_name_H-M   'P 1'
#
loop_
_entity.id
_entity.type
_entity.pdbx_description
1 polymer ?
#
loop_
_entity_poly.entity_id
_entity_poly.type
_entity_poly.pdbx_seq_one_letter_code
_entity_poly.pdbx_strand_id
1 'polypeptide(L)'
;MRVGSAILLTSLTMAVFQETPAQIDGSGTEIPAATRLRDYLLRSRYPETNRLLKSDDPSLFETPLLAGDASAAATITAFAGEKLHHGSLRIFFRVSVRQPGFYSFRTQLMAETGRPLVEALLHQSLGAGEHQLYFFVYGKALRDAGASGSFVLPGIVGEKLPEDGITGAAQQGALSALRLTYKTQPYRSAVFTDKEWTSPEKQATIRRLQREIRQENMQKR
;
A
#
# COMPACT_ATOMS: atom_id res chain seq x y z
N MET A 1 34.32 35.57 19.79
CA MET A 1 32.95 35.11 20.10
C MET A 1 32.79 33.70 19.52
N ARG A 2 32.34 32.75 20.35
CA ARG A 2 32.28 31.32 20.05
C ARG A 2 31.07 30.99 19.15
N VAL A 3 31.31 30.03 18.27
CA VAL A 3 30.39 29.37 17.34
C VAL A 3 29.35 28.55 18.13
N GLY A 4 28.09 28.55 17.68
CA GLY A 4 27.03 27.69 18.19
C GLY A 4 26.13 27.20 17.06
N SER A 5 26.52 26.10 16.41
CA SER A 5 25.66 25.31 15.54
C SER A 5 24.66 24.53 16.40
N ALA A 6 23.37 24.67 16.12
CA ALA A 6 22.32 23.82 16.67
C ALA A 6 21.77 22.95 15.52
N ILE A 7 22.20 21.69 15.50
CA ILE A 7 21.61 20.63 14.68
C ILE A 7 20.42 20.09 15.49
N LEU A 8 19.21 20.43 15.07
CA LEU A 8 18.00 19.76 15.56
C LEU A 8 17.72 18.55 14.68
N LEU A 9 18.20 17.39 15.13
CA LEU A 9 17.63 16.10 14.79
C LEU A 9 16.26 16.02 15.45
N THR A 10 15.18 15.86 14.69
CA THR A 10 13.89 15.47 15.24
C THR A 10 13.36 14.30 14.43
N SER A 11 13.08 13.24 15.19
CA SER A 11 12.88 11.87 14.78
C SER A 11 11.74 11.69 13.79
N LEU A 12 12.00 10.92 12.74
CA LEU A 12 11.01 10.40 11.81
C LEU A 12 10.28 9.23 12.49
N THR A 13 9.19 9.52 13.21
CA THR A 13 8.30 8.45 13.71
C THR A 13 7.45 7.99 12.53
N MET A 14 7.74 6.81 11.98
CA MET A 14 6.87 6.15 11.01
C MET A 14 5.57 5.77 11.73
N ALA A 15 4.48 6.49 11.46
CA ALA A 15 3.14 6.05 11.78
C ALA A 15 2.81 4.85 10.88
N VAL A 16 3.04 3.65 11.43
CA VAL A 16 2.50 2.39 10.89
C VAL A 16 1.06 2.31 11.38
N PHE A 17 0.12 2.72 10.54
CA PHE A 17 -1.30 2.52 10.80
C PHE A 17 -1.87 1.60 9.72
N GLN A 18 -1.80 0.30 10.00
CA GLN A 18 -2.94 -0.62 9.98
C GLN A 18 -2.52 -1.89 10.73
N GLU A 19 -3.45 -2.40 11.55
CA GLU A 19 -3.24 -3.48 12.51
C GLU A 19 -2.46 -4.66 11.91
N THR A 20 -1.25 -4.94 12.42
CA THR A 20 -0.84 -6.34 12.48
C THR A 20 -1.98 -7.06 13.21
N PRO A 21 -2.63 -8.06 12.61
CA PRO A 21 -3.62 -8.83 13.37
C PRO A 21 -2.95 -9.27 14.67
N ALA A 22 -3.65 -9.19 15.81
CA ALA A 22 -3.13 -9.53 17.15
C ALA A 22 -2.37 -10.87 17.18
N GLN A 23 -2.64 -11.74 16.19
CA GLN A 23 -1.89 -12.95 15.89
C GLN A 23 -0.41 -12.79 15.53
N ILE A 24 0.13 -11.60 15.21
CA ILE A 24 1.53 -11.45 14.75
C ILE A 24 2.39 -10.71 15.78
N ASP A 25 1.81 -9.87 16.63
CA ASP A 25 2.57 -9.12 17.65
C ASP A 25 2.90 -9.96 18.91
N GLY A 26 2.24 -11.11 19.08
CA GLY A 26 2.50 -12.04 20.18
C GLY A 26 1.81 -11.65 21.49
N SER A 27 0.94 -10.63 21.49
CA SER A 27 0.15 -10.28 22.67
C SER A 27 -1.00 -11.30 22.86
N GLY A 28 -0.81 -12.24 23.80
CA GLY A 28 -1.88 -13.12 24.29
C GLY A 28 -2.39 -14.20 23.33
N THR A 29 -1.55 -14.77 22.46
CA THR A 29 -2.04 -15.71 21.43
C THR A 29 -1.68 -17.17 21.72
N GLU A 30 -2.69 -18.04 21.76
CA GLU A 30 -2.61 -19.50 21.81
C GLU A 30 -1.92 -20.13 20.58
N ILE A 31 -1.43 -19.32 19.64
CA ILE A 31 -0.94 -19.76 18.33
C ILE A 31 0.58 -19.87 18.35
N PRO A 32 1.15 -21.07 18.09
CA PRO A 32 2.59 -21.28 18.06
C PRO A 32 3.32 -20.32 17.11
N ALA A 33 4.50 -19.82 17.52
CA ALA A 33 5.31 -18.91 16.71
C ALA A 33 5.63 -19.46 15.31
N ALA A 34 5.74 -20.79 15.16
CA ALA A 34 5.96 -21.44 13.88
C ALA A 34 4.78 -21.24 12.90
N THR A 35 3.55 -21.33 13.41
CA THR A 35 2.33 -21.07 12.63
C THR A 35 2.29 -19.59 12.22
N ARG A 36 2.57 -18.68 13.16
CA ARG A 36 2.62 -17.24 12.90
C ARG A 36 3.65 -16.88 11.83
N LEU A 37 4.85 -17.50 11.87
CA LEU A 37 5.89 -17.30 10.85
C LEU A 37 5.44 -17.77 9.47
N ARG A 38 4.84 -18.96 9.38
CA ARG A 38 4.33 -19.49 8.11
C ARG A 38 3.28 -18.55 7.52
N ASP A 39 2.32 -18.12 8.33
CA ASP A 39 1.24 -17.23 7.89
C ASP A 39 1.79 -15.86 7.48
N TYR A 40 2.77 -15.34 8.22
CA TYR A 40 3.48 -14.12 7.88
C TYR A 40 4.20 -14.21 6.53
N LEU A 41 4.92 -15.31 6.27
CA LEU A 41 5.62 -15.51 5.00
C LEU A 41 4.67 -15.58 3.82
N LEU A 42 3.50 -16.22 3.98
CA LEU A 42 2.48 -16.29 2.93
C LEU A 42 1.88 -14.92 2.62
N ARG A 43 1.63 -14.08 3.63
CA ARG A 43 1.07 -12.73 3.45
C ARG A 43 2.10 -11.72 2.93
N SER A 44 3.36 -11.87 3.32
CA SER A 44 4.44 -10.95 2.96
C SER A 44 5.17 -11.31 1.66
N ARG A 45 4.55 -12.12 0.78
CA ARG A 45 5.09 -12.43 -0.56
C ARG A 45 5.19 -11.19 -1.45
N TYR A 46 4.35 -10.19 -1.18
CA TYR A 46 4.31 -8.89 -1.85
C TYR A 46 4.38 -7.77 -0.78
N PRO A 47 4.64 -6.51 -1.18
CA PRO A 47 4.46 -5.36 -0.29
C PRO A 47 3.01 -5.26 0.19
N GLU A 48 2.79 -4.74 1.40
CA GLU A 48 1.44 -4.54 1.96
C GLU A 48 0.56 -3.59 1.14
N THR A 49 1.19 -2.74 0.33
CA THR A 49 0.52 -1.87 -0.65
C THR A 49 -0.05 -2.61 -1.86
N ASN A 50 0.13 -3.93 -1.95
CA ASN A 50 -0.33 -4.76 -3.05
C ASN A 50 -1.18 -5.92 -2.51
N ARG A 51 -2.44 -6.00 -2.96
CA ARG A 51 -3.36 -7.09 -2.61
C ARG A 51 -3.80 -7.81 -3.88
N LEU A 52 -3.66 -9.13 -3.92
CA LEU A 52 -4.26 -9.92 -4.99
C LEU A 52 -5.78 -9.91 -4.85
N LEU A 53 -6.46 -9.65 -5.95
CA LEU A 53 -7.91 -9.62 -6.01
C LEU A 53 -8.45 -10.95 -6.53
N LYS A 54 -9.63 -11.31 -6.04
CA LYS A 54 -10.47 -12.42 -6.47
C LYS A 54 -11.67 -11.89 -7.24
N SER A 55 -12.36 -12.77 -7.94
CA SER A 55 -13.53 -12.39 -8.76
C SER A 55 -14.72 -11.87 -7.93
N ASP A 56 -14.80 -12.24 -6.66
CA ASP A 56 -15.83 -11.82 -5.69
C ASP A 56 -15.41 -10.62 -4.84
N ASP A 57 -14.18 -10.11 -4.98
CA ASP A 57 -13.78 -8.87 -4.33
C ASP A 57 -14.61 -7.69 -4.89
N PRO A 58 -15.01 -6.73 -4.03
CA PRO A 58 -15.76 -5.57 -4.46
C PRO A 58 -14.95 -4.75 -5.46
N SER A 59 -15.66 -4.10 -6.39
CA SER A 59 -15.00 -3.18 -7.32
C SER A 59 -14.42 -1.97 -6.57
N LEU A 60 -13.47 -1.29 -7.21
CA LEU A 60 -12.78 -0.13 -6.66
C LEU A 60 -13.74 0.91 -6.07
N PHE A 61 -14.89 1.13 -6.71
CA PHE A 61 -15.86 2.15 -6.34
C PHE A 61 -16.93 1.68 -5.37
N GLU A 62 -17.01 0.37 -5.10
CA GLU A 62 -17.91 -0.21 -4.10
C GLU A 62 -17.20 -0.41 -2.75
N THR A 63 -15.87 -0.35 -2.75
CA THR A 63 -15.09 -0.48 -1.53
C THR A 63 -15.32 0.77 -0.67
N PRO A 64 -15.77 0.61 0.60
CA PRO A 64 -16.00 1.74 1.48
C PRO A 64 -14.76 2.63 1.64
N LEU A 65 -15.01 3.94 1.74
CA LEU A 65 -14.03 4.96 2.09
C LEU A 65 -14.32 5.47 3.51
N LEU A 66 -13.38 6.19 4.10
CA LEU A 66 -13.62 6.90 5.35
C LEU A 66 -14.89 7.77 5.26
N ALA A 67 -15.70 7.71 6.32
CA ALA A 67 -16.85 8.59 6.48
C ALA A 67 -16.40 10.06 6.54
N GLY A 68 -17.12 10.92 5.82
CA GLY A 68 -16.77 12.33 5.65
C GLY A 68 -16.55 12.69 4.18
N ASP A 69 -16.45 13.99 3.92
CA ASP A 69 -16.21 14.54 2.59
C ASP A 69 -14.98 15.45 2.63
N ALA A 70 -13.91 15.00 1.96
CA ALA A 70 -12.68 15.74 1.78
C ALA A 70 -12.44 16.11 0.30
N SER A 71 -13.48 16.12 -0.52
CA SER A 71 -13.41 16.47 -1.95
C SER A 71 -12.77 17.83 -2.23
N ALA A 72 -12.90 18.79 -1.29
CA ALA A 72 -12.26 20.10 -1.37
C ALA A 72 -10.78 20.10 -0.94
N ALA A 73 -10.28 19.05 -0.29
CA ALA A 73 -8.92 18.99 0.25
C ALA A 73 -7.89 18.66 -0.85
N ALA A 74 -8.21 17.73 -1.74
CA ALA A 74 -7.39 17.37 -2.88
C ALA A 74 -8.23 16.81 -4.03
N THR A 75 -7.73 16.95 -5.26
CA THR A 75 -8.39 16.45 -6.47
C THR A 75 -7.41 15.63 -7.28
N ILE A 76 -7.78 14.38 -7.57
CA ILE A 76 -7.03 13.51 -8.48
C ILE A 76 -7.35 13.96 -9.91
N THR A 77 -6.36 14.42 -10.65
CA THR A 77 -6.60 15.14 -11.92
C THR A 77 -6.51 14.24 -13.13
N ALA A 78 -5.50 13.38 -13.21
CA ALA A 78 -5.30 12.47 -14.35
C ALA A 78 -4.32 11.34 -14.05
N PHE A 79 -4.39 10.28 -14.86
CA PHE A 79 -3.24 9.39 -15.06
C PHE A 79 -2.15 10.11 -15.87
N ALA A 80 -0.89 9.82 -15.58
CA ALA A 80 0.28 10.48 -16.17
C ALA A 80 1.24 9.53 -16.89
N GLY A 81 0.90 8.24 -16.99
CA GLY A 81 1.69 7.23 -17.71
C GLY A 81 1.98 5.99 -16.87
N GLU A 82 2.66 5.02 -17.47
CA GLU A 82 3.25 3.89 -16.75
C GLU A 82 4.73 3.67 -17.09
N LYS A 83 5.45 2.98 -16.19
CA LYS A 83 6.83 2.56 -16.43
C LYS A 83 7.13 1.22 -15.75
N LEU A 84 7.78 0.32 -16.48
CA LEU A 84 8.37 -0.89 -15.90
C LEU A 84 9.67 -0.52 -15.15
N HIS A 85 9.78 -0.94 -13.90
CA HIS A 85 10.92 -0.65 -13.03
C HIS A 85 11.28 -1.89 -12.22
N HIS A 86 12.46 -2.47 -12.48
CA HIS A 86 12.94 -3.71 -11.84
C HIS A 86 11.91 -4.85 -11.80
N GLY A 87 11.24 -5.07 -12.93
CA GLY A 87 10.21 -6.09 -13.07
C GLY A 87 8.93 -5.80 -12.28
N SER A 88 8.68 -4.55 -11.87
CA SER A 88 7.42 -4.12 -11.26
C SER A 88 6.86 -2.94 -12.05
N LEU A 89 5.55 -2.75 -12.00
CA LEU A 89 4.89 -1.69 -12.76
C LEU A 89 4.68 -0.46 -11.87
N ARG A 90 5.10 0.71 -12.35
CA ARG A 90 4.76 2.00 -11.75
C ARG A 90 3.72 2.70 -12.60
N ILE A 91 2.64 3.15 -11.98
CA ILE A 91 1.53 3.82 -12.67
C ILE A 91 1.42 5.21 -12.08
N PHE A 92 1.76 6.21 -12.88
CA PHE A 92 1.82 7.60 -12.46
C PHE A 92 0.46 8.27 -12.56
N PHE A 93 0.18 9.15 -11.61
CA PHE A 93 -1.02 9.99 -11.62
C PHE A 93 -0.71 11.35 -10.99
N ARG A 94 -1.57 12.32 -11.26
CA ARG A 94 -1.46 13.69 -10.76
C ARG A 94 -2.54 13.98 -9.74
N VAL A 95 -2.18 14.74 -8.72
CA VAL A 95 -3.09 15.22 -7.68
C VAL A 95 -2.79 16.68 -7.38
N SER A 96 -3.84 17.50 -7.35
CA SER A 96 -3.81 18.87 -6.88
C SER A 96 -4.25 18.90 -5.42
N VAL A 97 -3.35 19.25 -4.51
CA VAL A 97 -3.61 19.29 -3.07
C VAL A 97 -3.83 20.73 -2.63
N ARG A 98 -5.00 21.02 -2.04
CA ARG A 98 -5.34 22.34 -1.47
C ARG A 98 -5.03 22.40 0.01
N GLN A 99 -5.31 21.32 0.74
CA GLN A 99 -5.02 21.21 2.16
C GLN A 99 -3.85 20.23 2.36
N PRO A 100 -2.73 20.63 2.97
CA PRO A 100 -1.71 19.67 3.37
C PRO A 100 -2.29 18.56 4.25
N GLY A 101 -1.69 17.38 4.19
CA GLY A 101 -1.96 16.32 5.15
C GLY A 101 -1.61 14.92 4.66
N PHE A 102 -2.12 13.92 5.37
CA PHE A 102 -1.88 12.51 5.06
C PHE A 102 -2.99 11.94 4.19
N TYR A 103 -2.62 11.36 3.05
CA TYR A 103 -3.56 10.88 2.04
C TYR A 103 -3.36 9.40 1.75
N SER A 104 -4.46 8.72 1.45
CA SER A 104 -4.52 7.36 0.96
C SER A 104 -5.14 7.35 -0.43
N PHE A 105 -4.51 6.65 -1.37
CA PHE A 105 -5.00 6.48 -2.74
C PHE A 105 -5.07 5.00 -3.07
N ARG A 106 -6.09 4.59 -3.81
CA ARG A 106 -6.29 3.20 -4.24
C ARG A 106 -6.65 3.14 -5.72
N THR A 107 -6.17 2.10 -6.37
CA THR A 107 -6.64 1.68 -7.70
C THR A 107 -6.67 0.16 -7.80
N GLN A 108 -7.42 -0.35 -8.77
CA GLN A 108 -7.46 -1.77 -9.11
C GLN A 108 -6.93 -1.94 -10.53
N LEU A 109 -6.07 -2.94 -10.72
CA LEU A 109 -5.66 -3.42 -12.02
C LEU A 109 -6.54 -4.60 -12.41
N MET A 110 -7.14 -4.49 -13.58
CA MET A 110 -7.96 -5.50 -14.20
C MET A 110 -7.26 -6.03 -15.45
N ALA A 111 -7.46 -7.30 -15.78
CA ALA A 111 -7.15 -7.81 -17.10
C ALA A 111 -8.10 -7.19 -18.14
N GLU A 112 -7.72 -7.16 -19.42
CA GLU A 112 -8.63 -6.71 -20.50
C GLU A 112 -9.96 -7.47 -20.53
N THR A 113 -9.95 -8.74 -20.08
CA THR A 113 -11.15 -9.59 -19.94
C THR A 113 -12.11 -9.13 -18.84
N GLY A 114 -11.77 -8.11 -18.05
CA GLY A 114 -12.56 -7.64 -16.91
C GLY A 114 -12.30 -8.39 -15.60
N ARG A 115 -11.40 -9.39 -15.59
CA ARG A 115 -11.00 -10.09 -14.36
C ARG A 115 -10.12 -9.20 -13.47
N PRO A 116 -10.42 -9.04 -12.17
CA PRO A 116 -9.55 -8.29 -11.26
C PRO A 116 -8.23 -9.04 -11.01
N LEU A 117 -7.15 -8.29 -10.85
CA LEU A 117 -5.80 -8.84 -10.67
C LEU A 117 -5.18 -8.41 -9.35
N VAL A 118 -4.97 -7.09 -9.20
CA VAL A 118 -4.21 -6.52 -8.08
C VAL A 118 -4.83 -5.19 -7.69
N GLU A 119 -5.03 -4.98 -6.41
CA GLU A 119 -5.26 -3.67 -5.82
C GLU A 119 -3.94 -3.06 -5.38
N ALA A 120 -3.73 -1.79 -5.74
CA ALA A 120 -2.55 -1.03 -5.35
C ALA A 120 -2.95 0.17 -4.49
N LEU A 121 -2.24 0.32 -3.38
CA LEU A 121 -2.45 1.32 -2.35
C LEU A 121 -1.23 2.25 -2.25
N LEU A 122 -1.46 3.52 -1.99
CA LEU A 122 -0.41 4.50 -1.70
C LEU A 122 -0.83 5.36 -0.52
N HIS A 123 0.02 5.44 0.50
CA HIS A 123 -0.10 6.39 1.59
C HIS A 123 1.02 7.42 1.51
N GLN A 124 0.69 8.70 1.60
CA GLN A 124 1.67 9.76 1.44
C GLN A 124 1.25 11.04 2.18
N SER A 125 2.20 11.66 2.88
CA SER A 125 2.05 13.03 3.35
C SER A 125 2.35 13.99 2.20
N LEU A 126 1.42 14.90 1.94
CA LEU A 126 1.47 15.85 0.83
C LEU A 126 1.31 17.28 1.36
N GLY A 127 2.17 18.17 0.88
CA GLY A 127 1.96 19.61 1.01
C GLY A 127 0.92 20.13 0.02
N ALA A 128 0.56 21.40 0.12
CA ALA A 128 -0.28 22.05 -0.89
C ALA A 128 0.47 22.15 -2.25
N GLY A 129 -0.27 22.12 -3.35
CA GLY A 129 0.25 22.22 -4.72
C GLY A 129 0.00 21.00 -5.58
N GLU A 130 0.62 20.98 -6.75
CA GLU A 130 0.55 19.88 -7.71
C GLU A 130 1.59 18.81 -7.40
N HIS A 131 1.17 17.55 -7.38
CA HIS A 131 2.04 16.41 -7.15
C HIS A 131 1.87 15.36 -8.25
N GLN A 132 2.99 14.75 -8.64
CA GLN A 132 2.98 13.53 -9.43
C GLN A 132 3.37 12.35 -8.54
N LEU A 133 2.43 11.42 -8.37
CA LEU A 133 2.57 10.24 -7.54
C LEU A 133 2.58 8.99 -8.41
N TYR A 134 2.84 7.82 -7.80
CA TYR A 134 2.69 6.56 -8.51
C TYR A 134 2.20 5.43 -7.60
N PHE A 135 1.38 4.56 -8.17
CA PHE A 135 1.13 3.24 -7.61
C PHE A 135 2.29 2.31 -7.96
N PHE A 136 2.77 1.56 -6.97
CA PHE A 136 3.77 0.51 -7.17
C PHE A 136 3.08 -0.85 -7.19
N VAL A 137 2.94 -1.44 -8.38
CA VAL A 137 2.39 -2.78 -8.57
C VAL A 137 3.52 -3.78 -8.65
N TYR A 138 3.67 -4.60 -7.62
CA TYR A 138 4.80 -5.51 -7.51
C TYR A 138 4.70 -6.63 -8.56
N GLY A 139 5.81 -6.88 -9.26
CA GLY A 139 5.82 -7.84 -10.36
C GLY A 139 5.36 -9.24 -9.99
N LYS A 140 5.71 -9.70 -8.79
CA LYS A 140 5.31 -11.03 -8.34
C LYS A 140 3.79 -11.13 -8.18
N ALA A 141 3.13 -10.07 -7.71
CA ALA A 141 1.68 -10.05 -7.63
C ALA A 141 1.04 -10.18 -9.03
N LEU A 142 1.58 -9.49 -10.03
CA LEU A 142 1.12 -9.64 -11.43
C LEU A 142 1.39 -11.04 -11.99
N ARG A 143 2.54 -11.64 -11.70
CA ARG A 143 2.84 -13.02 -12.12
C ARG A 143 1.90 -14.04 -11.49
N ASP A 144 1.75 -13.98 -10.17
CA ASP A 144 0.91 -14.91 -9.41
C ASP A 144 -0.58 -14.75 -9.79
N ALA A 145 -1.02 -13.56 -10.23
CA ALA A 145 -2.35 -13.33 -10.80
C ALA A 145 -2.55 -13.87 -12.24
N GLY A 146 -1.48 -14.41 -12.86
CA GLY A 146 -1.48 -14.87 -14.25
C GLY A 146 -1.67 -13.73 -15.24
N ALA A 147 -1.16 -12.53 -14.93
CA ALA A 147 -1.40 -11.33 -15.71
C ALA A 147 -0.53 -11.28 -16.99
N SER A 148 -1.17 -11.02 -18.13
CA SER A 148 -0.50 -10.76 -19.41
C SER A 148 -1.38 -9.88 -20.30
N GLY A 149 -0.75 -9.16 -21.23
CA GLY A 149 -1.43 -8.21 -22.11
C GLY A 149 -1.47 -6.81 -21.50
N SER A 150 -2.39 -5.97 -21.97
CA SER A 150 -2.64 -4.67 -21.33
C SER A 150 -3.44 -4.85 -20.06
N PHE A 151 -3.30 -3.90 -19.14
CA PHE A 151 -4.12 -3.82 -17.94
C PHE A 151 -5.04 -2.62 -18.03
N VAL A 152 -6.21 -2.77 -17.43
CA VAL A 152 -7.24 -1.73 -17.37
C VAL A 152 -7.35 -1.27 -15.93
N LEU A 153 -7.24 0.04 -15.72
CA LEU A 153 -7.50 0.69 -14.45
C LEU A 153 -8.79 1.49 -14.59
N PRO A 154 -9.82 1.19 -13.79
CA PRO A 154 -11.12 1.86 -13.94
C PRO A 154 -11.10 3.30 -13.40
N GLY A 155 -10.10 3.63 -12.58
CA GLY A 155 -9.97 4.94 -11.97
C GLY A 155 -9.11 4.94 -10.72
N ILE A 156 -9.24 5.98 -9.92
CA ILE A 156 -8.56 6.15 -8.64
C ILE A 156 -9.56 6.67 -7.61
N VAL A 157 -9.59 6.06 -6.44
CA VAL A 157 -10.25 6.63 -5.26
C VAL A 157 -9.18 7.12 -4.29
N GLY A 158 -9.51 8.13 -3.51
CA GLY A 158 -8.62 8.60 -2.47
C GLY A 158 -9.39 9.12 -1.27
N GLU A 159 -8.69 9.27 -0.16
CA GLU A 159 -9.22 9.79 1.09
C GLU A 159 -8.12 10.57 1.82
N LYS A 160 -8.54 11.60 2.55
CA LYS A 160 -7.68 12.28 3.52
C LYS A 160 -7.83 11.56 4.85
N LEU A 161 -6.70 11.08 5.37
CA LEU A 161 -6.63 10.37 6.64
C LEU A 161 -6.58 11.36 7.80
N PRO A 162 -7.07 10.97 8.99
CA PRO A 162 -6.88 11.77 10.19
C PRO A 162 -5.40 11.96 10.49
N GLU A 163 -5.02 13.16 10.91
CA GLU A 163 -3.73 13.40 11.54
C GLU A 163 -3.86 13.15 13.05
N ASP A 164 -2.84 12.55 13.65
CA ASP A 164 -2.82 12.24 15.08
C ASP A 164 -3.14 13.50 15.91
N GLY A 165 -4.19 13.44 16.72
CA GLY A 165 -4.63 14.52 17.60
C GLY A 165 -5.60 15.54 17.00
N ILE A 166 -6.00 15.42 15.73
CA ILE A 166 -7.00 16.31 15.10
C ILE A 166 -8.34 15.57 14.92
N THR A 167 -9.25 15.77 15.88
CA THR A 167 -10.61 15.21 15.85
C THR A 167 -11.60 16.19 15.22
N GLY A 168 -11.67 16.21 13.89
CA GLY A 168 -12.66 17.00 13.16
C GLY A 168 -13.07 16.35 11.86
N ALA A 169 -14.32 15.90 11.76
CA ALA A 169 -14.89 15.29 10.55
C ALA A 169 -14.83 16.20 9.31
N ALA A 170 -14.69 17.51 9.50
CA ALA A 170 -14.60 18.49 8.42
C ALA A 170 -13.26 18.48 7.65
N GLN A 171 -12.28 17.67 8.05
CA GLN A 171 -10.94 17.66 7.46
C GLN A 171 -10.44 16.26 7.05
N GLN A 172 -11.28 15.24 7.12
CA GLN A 172 -10.97 13.86 6.71
C GLN A 172 -12.13 13.29 5.88
N GLY A 173 -11.88 12.20 5.17
CA GLY A 173 -12.93 11.50 4.42
C GLY A 173 -12.59 11.33 2.94
N ALA A 174 -13.61 10.96 2.17
CA ALA A 174 -13.45 10.64 0.75
C ALA A 174 -13.08 11.87 -0.09
N LEU A 175 -12.11 11.70 -1.00
CA LEU A 175 -11.88 12.64 -2.10
C LEU A 175 -12.85 12.35 -3.24
N SER A 176 -12.99 13.29 -4.18
CA SER A 176 -13.65 13.00 -5.45
C SER A 176 -12.88 11.94 -6.21
N ALA A 177 -13.53 10.82 -6.52
CA ALA A 177 -12.94 9.73 -7.28
C ALA A 177 -12.68 10.14 -8.73
N LEU A 178 -11.51 9.79 -9.26
CA LEU A 178 -11.23 9.88 -10.69
C LEU A 178 -11.83 8.65 -11.37
N ARG A 179 -12.92 8.83 -12.13
CA ARG A 179 -13.55 7.78 -12.96
C ARG A 179 -13.10 7.88 -14.41
N LEU A 180 -11.79 7.76 -14.63
CA LEU A 180 -11.20 7.77 -15.96
C LEU A 180 -10.52 6.42 -16.20
N THR A 181 -10.97 5.69 -17.21
CA THR A 181 -10.32 4.41 -17.54
C THR A 181 -8.96 4.65 -18.17
N TYR A 182 -7.94 4.00 -17.62
CA TYR A 182 -6.57 4.02 -18.14
C TYR A 182 -6.17 2.62 -18.60
N LYS A 183 -5.62 2.51 -19.81
CA LYS A 183 -5.17 1.26 -20.39
C LYS A 183 -3.65 1.31 -20.56
N THR A 184 -2.95 0.37 -19.94
CA THR A 184 -1.48 0.29 -20.08
C THR A 184 -1.08 -0.23 -21.45
N GLN A 185 0.18 -0.01 -21.83
CA GLN A 185 0.80 -0.80 -22.88
C GLN A 185 0.75 -2.31 -22.53
N PRO A 186 0.84 -3.20 -23.53
CA PRO A 186 0.82 -4.63 -23.27
C PRO A 186 2.13 -5.11 -22.63
N TYR A 187 2.02 -6.01 -21.65
CA TYR A 187 3.16 -6.63 -20.98
C TYR A 187 3.08 -8.16 -21.05
N ARG A 188 4.23 -8.81 -21.25
CA ARG A 188 4.37 -10.27 -21.12
C ARG A 188 4.63 -10.60 -19.65
N SER A 189 4.04 -11.67 -19.12
CA SER A 189 4.25 -12.11 -17.73
C SER A 189 5.73 -12.26 -17.34
N ALA A 190 6.58 -12.67 -18.31
CA ALA A 190 8.02 -12.84 -18.12
C ALA A 190 8.80 -11.56 -17.78
N VAL A 191 8.25 -10.36 -18.04
CA VAL A 191 8.95 -9.10 -17.72
C VAL A 191 8.84 -8.72 -16.25
N PHE A 192 7.87 -9.27 -15.53
CA PHE A 192 7.67 -8.97 -14.12
C PHE A 192 8.67 -9.73 -13.25
N THR A 193 8.94 -9.38 -12.01
CA THR A 193 9.79 -10.21 -11.13
C THR A 193 9.00 -11.40 -10.56
N ASP A 194 9.64 -12.55 -10.35
CA ASP A 194 9.08 -13.66 -9.56
C ASP A 194 9.68 -13.71 -8.13
N LYS A 195 10.64 -12.82 -7.84
CA LYS A 195 11.27 -12.74 -6.53
C LYS A 195 10.23 -12.38 -5.47
N GLU A 196 10.35 -12.96 -4.30
CA GLU A 196 9.57 -12.53 -3.15
C GLU A 196 9.98 -11.12 -2.71
N TRP A 197 9.02 -10.37 -2.20
CA TRP A 197 9.31 -9.08 -1.59
C TRP A 197 10.24 -9.23 -0.40
N THR A 198 11.22 -8.34 -0.30
CA THR A 198 12.14 -8.25 0.83
C THR A 198 12.22 -6.82 1.32
N SER A 199 12.19 -6.64 2.65
CA SER A 199 12.43 -5.35 3.29
C SER A 199 13.14 -5.54 4.64
N PRO A 200 13.82 -4.52 5.18
CA PRO A 200 14.41 -4.59 6.52
C PRO A 200 13.41 -4.99 7.60
N GLU A 201 12.18 -4.49 7.51
CA GLU A 201 11.06 -4.76 8.42
C GLU A 201 10.64 -6.22 8.31
N LYS A 202 10.47 -6.75 7.09
CA LYS A 202 10.17 -8.18 6.88
C LYS A 202 11.23 -9.08 7.49
N GLN A 203 12.49 -8.73 7.28
CA GLN A 203 13.61 -9.48 7.85
C GLN A 203 13.66 -9.38 9.38
N ALA A 204 13.31 -8.23 9.96
CA ALA A 204 13.21 -8.06 11.40
C ALA A 204 12.09 -8.93 12.00
N THR A 205 10.91 -8.96 11.38
CA THR A 205 9.78 -9.79 11.81
C THR A 205 10.11 -11.28 11.74
N ILE A 206 10.73 -11.74 10.65
CA ILE A 206 11.19 -13.13 10.51
C ILE A 206 12.17 -13.49 11.63
N ARG A 207 13.19 -12.65 11.88
CA ARG A 207 14.18 -12.89 12.94
C ARG A 207 13.54 -12.93 14.33
N ARG A 208 12.53 -12.08 14.59
CA ARG A 208 11.78 -12.07 15.85
C ARG A 208 11.04 -13.40 16.05
N LEU A 209 10.23 -13.81 15.07
CA LEU A 209 9.47 -15.07 15.15
C LEU A 209 10.38 -16.30 15.26
N GLN A 210 11.54 -16.30 14.60
CA GLN A 210 12.54 -17.36 14.76
C GLN A 210 13.17 -17.42 16.16
N ARG A 211 13.26 -16.29 16.89
CA ARG A 211 13.68 -16.31 18.30
C ARG A 211 12.60 -16.91 19.19
N GLU A 212 11.34 -16.55 18.97
CA GLU A 212 10.20 -17.08 19.73
C GLU A 212 10.06 -18.60 19.54
N ILE A 213 10.19 -19.12 18.31
CA ILE A 213 10.19 -20.57 18.04
C ILE A 213 11.28 -21.30 18.84
N ARG A 214 12.49 -20.72 18.93
CA ARG A 214 13.58 -21.31 19.70
C ARG A 214 13.27 -21.35 21.20
N GLN A 215 12.65 -20.29 21.73
CA GLN A 215 12.25 -20.22 23.14
C GLN A 215 11.14 -21.22 23.46
N GLU A 216 10.09 -21.30 22.62
CA GLU A 216 9.01 -22.29 22.77
C GLU A 216 9.53 -23.73 22.76
N ASN A 217 10.49 -24.04 21.88
CA ASN A 217 11.09 -25.37 21.80
C ASN A 217 11.97 -25.71 23.00
N MET A 218 12.56 -24.72 23.68
CA MET A 218 13.32 -24.93 24.91
C MET A 218 12.41 -25.19 26.11
N GLN A 219 11.26 -24.51 26.19
CA GLN A 219 10.29 -24.70 27.27
C GLN A 219 9.56 -26.05 27.22
N LYS A 220 9.50 -26.68 26.04
CA LYS A 220 8.87 -27.99 25.82
C LYS A 220 9.81 -29.17 26.09
N ARG A 221 11.10 -28.91 26.34
CA ARG A 221 12.12 -29.92 26.66
C ARG A 221 12.30 -30.01 28.16
#